data_AF-A0A1Q6YGF7-F1
#
_entry.id   AF-A0A1Q6YGF7-F1
#
_cell.length_a   1.000
_cell.length_b   1.000
_cell.length_c   1.000
_cell.angle_alpha   90.00
_cell.angle_beta   90.00
_cell.angle_gamma   90.00
#
_symmetry.space_group_name_H-M   'P 1'
#
loop_
_entity.id
_entity.type
_entity.pdbx_description
1 polymer ?
#
loop_
_entity_poly.entity_id
_entity_poly.type
_entity_poly.pdbx_seq_one_letter_code
_entity_poly.pdbx_strand_id
1 'polypeptide(L)'
;MRAFSESLIRAEFAYVGENLLLRGGYSKTHFQADQTTLQSVSQLGELAEGQPKVLAFGEYATFEPRFARVKGLANAPEITRFRETILQSAIKRHLVSEFNLRNLFTGISFDAVPAAELEVLGEKAIPQGHIDILLKQRVPVGSDPKIPIEVKTKKALPKDLSQLRAYMNELRGECPIGMLIANDFHKQVIQSARNFNIRLVRYSLSERVGEAPTFEELHQSLKLEPIPV
;
A
#
# COMPACT_ATOMS: atom_id res chain seq x y z
N MET A 1 21.04 -3.51 19.15
CA MET A 1 20.63 -4.47 18.09
C MET A 1 20.30 -5.78 18.81
N ARG A 2 19.37 -6.60 18.30
CA ARG A 2 19.05 -7.92 18.89
C ARG A 2 19.50 -9.05 17.97
N ALA A 3 19.95 -10.16 18.55
CA ALA A 3 20.30 -11.39 17.85
C ALA A 3 19.12 -12.36 17.94
N PHE A 4 18.62 -12.82 16.79
CA PHE A 4 17.49 -13.73 16.70
C PHE A 4 17.97 -15.13 16.35
N SER A 5 17.57 -16.12 17.13
CA SER A 5 17.82 -17.54 16.88
C SER A 5 16.51 -18.34 16.80
N GLU A 6 15.37 -17.68 17.00
CA GLU A 6 14.06 -18.32 17.01
C GLU A 6 13.50 -18.57 15.59
N SER A 7 12.67 -19.59 15.46
CA SER A 7 11.92 -19.88 14.24
C SER A 7 10.90 -18.78 13.93
N LEU A 8 10.79 -18.40 12.65
CA LEU A 8 9.76 -17.48 12.14
C LEU A 8 8.36 -18.14 12.03
N ILE A 9 8.24 -19.44 12.32
CA ILE A 9 6.97 -20.16 12.31
C ILE A 9 6.31 -20.05 13.69
N ARG A 10 5.74 -18.88 13.99
CA ARG A 10 4.93 -18.65 15.21
C ARG A 10 3.66 -17.89 14.86
N ALA A 11 2.62 -18.01 15.70
CA ALA A 11 1.31 -17.39 15.46
C ALA A 11 1.41 -15.85 15.37
N GLU A 12 2.34 -15.26 16.11
CA GLU A 12 2.65 -13.83 16.16
C GLU A 12 3.23 -13.32 14.83
N PHE A 13 3.70 -14.22 13.97
CA PHE A 13 4.21 -13.92 12.63
C PHE A 13 3.23 -14.30 11.52
N ALA A 14 1.98 -14.64 11.85
CA ALA A 14 1.00 -15.11 10.88
C ALA A 14 0.83 -14.14 9.70
N TYR A 15 0.86 -12.82 9.93
CA TYR A 15 0.78 -11.82 8.85
C TYR A 15 1.92 -12.00 7.82
N VAL A 16 3.14 -12.25 8.29
CA VAL A 16 4.32 -12.48 7.45
C VAL A 16 4.29 -13.87 6.83
N GLY A 17 3.96 -14.90 7.61
CA GLY A 17 3.89 -16.29 7.17
C GLY A 17 2.82 -16.53 6.11
N GLU A 18 1.63 -15.94 6.26
CA GLU A 18 0.57 -16.01 5.26
C GLU A 18 0.99 -15.36 3.93
N ASN A 19 1.60 -14.17 4.00
CA ASN A 19 2.10 -13.51 2.79
C ASN A 19 3.13 -14.37 2.06
N LEU A 20 4.01 -15.04 2.80
CA LEU A 20 5.01 -15.96 2.24
C LEU A 20 4.40 -17.17 1.55
N LEU A 21 3.42 -17.82 2.20
CA LEU A 21 2.77 -19.02 1.67
C LEU A 21 1.94 -18.71 0.43
N LEU A 22 1.17 -17.62 0.47
CA LEU A 22 0.25 -17.26 -0.62
C LEU A 22 0.96 -16.73 -1.87
N ARG A 23 2.20 -16.24 -1.76
CA ARG A 23 2.99 -15.71 -2.90
C ARG A 23 3.95 -16.72 -3.53
N GLY A 24 3.97 -17.96 -3.04
CA GLY A 24 4.90 -18.99 -3.54
C GLY A 24 6.33 -18.82 -3.06
N GLY A 25 6.52 -18.29 -1.84
CA GLY A 25 7.81 -18.29 -1.12
C GLY A 25 8.56 -16.95 -1.09
N TYR A 26 9.78 -17.01 -0.55
CA TYR A 26 10.62 -15.84 -0.22
C TYR A 26 10.99 -14.95 -1.42
N SER A 27 11.15 -15.52 -2.62
CA SER A 27 11.64 -14.78 -3.79
C SER A 27 10.63 -13.80 -4.40
N LYS A 28 9.35 -13.92 -4.02
CA LYS A 28 8.24 -13.12 -4.58
C LYS A 28 7.50 -12.29 -3.52
N THR A 29 8.02 -12.27 -2.29
CA THR A 29 7.36 -11.63 -1.14
C THR A 29 8.12 -10.39 -0.72
N HIS A 30 7.48 -9.22 -0.81
CA HIS A 30 7.94 -8.03 -0.11
C HIS A 30 7.43 -8.09 1.33
N PHE A 31 8.34 -8.19 2.29
CA PHE A 31 7.98 -8.26 3.70
C PHE A 31 7.50 -6.90 4.20
N GLN A 32 6.31 -6.89 4.79
CA GLN A 32 5.86 -5.82 5.66
C GLN A 32 5.42 -6.45 6.97
N ALA A 33 5.80 -5.79 8.07
CA ALA A 33 5.37 -6.15 9.41
C ALA A 33 4.34 -5.11 9.85
N ASP A 34 3.20 -5.57 10.34
CA ASP A 34 2.24 -4.71 11.01
C ASP A 34 2.71 -4.39 12.44
N GLN A 35 2.01 -3.49 13.12
CA GLN A 35 2.39 -3.09 14.48
C GLN A 35 2.44 -4.27 15.46
N THR A 36 1.53 -5.23 15.36
CA THR A 36 1.49 -6.43 16.22
C THR A 36 2.72 -7.31 16.00
N THR A 37 3.12 -7.49 14.73
CA THR A 37 4.32 -8.23 14.34
C THR A 37 5.56 -7.52 14.89
N LEU A 38 5.68 -6.19 14.71
CA LEU A 38 6.83 -5.43 15.21
C LEU A 38 6.96 -5.47 16.74
N GLN A 39 5.84 -5.33 17.46
CA GLN A 39 5.82 -5.45 18.91
C GLN A 39 6.30 -6.84 19.34
N SER A 40 5.83 -7.89 18.68
CA SER A 40 6.24 -9.28 18.96
C SER A 40 7.73 -9.48 18.68
N VAL A 41 8.24 -9.04 17.52
CA VAL A 41 9.67 -9.10 17.18
C VAL A 41 10.52 -8.36 18.22
N SER A 42 10.07 -7.19 18.70
CA SER A 42 10.85 -6.37 19.65
C SER A 42 11.11 -7.09 20.99
N GLN A 43 10.26 -8.05 21.34
CA GLN A 43 10.38 -8.84 22.57
C GLN A 43 11.23 -10.11 22.38
N LEU A 44 11.54 -10.50 21.15
CA LEU A 44 12.27 -11.71 20.79
C LEU A 44 13.77 -11.49 20.59
N GLY A 45 14.56 -12.54 20.70
CA GLY A 45 16.01 -12.50 20.61
C GLY A 45 16.70 -11.93 21.85
N GLU A 46 18.03 -11.99 21.82
CA GLU A 46 18.90 -11.50 22.89
C GLU A 46 19.56 -10.18 22.47
N LEU A 47 20.09 -9.40 23.41
CA LEU A 47 20.89 -8.24 23.05
C LEU A 47 22.12 -8.71 22.24
N ALA A 48 22.27 -8.19 21.03
CA ALA A 48 23.43 -8.53 20.20
C ALA A 48 24.67 -7.85 20.79
N GLU A 49 25.60 -8.66 21.27
CA GLU A 49 26.92 -8.22 21.70
C GLU A 49 27.83 -8.15 20.47
N GLY A 50 27.92 -6.96 19.86
CA GLY A 50 28.77 -6.77 18.69
C GLY A 50 28.71 -5.34 18.16
N GLN A 51 29.85 -4.86 17.66
CA GLN A 51 29.88 -3.60 16.92
C GLN A 51 29.35 -3.82 15.50
N PRO A 52 28.49 -2.92 14.98
CA PRO A 52 28.06 -3.00 13.58
C PRO A 52 29.27 -3.02 12.67
N LYS A 53 29.39 -4.04 11.83
CA LYS A 53 30.46 -4.09 10.82
C LYS A 53 30.12 -3.09 9.73
N VAL A 54 30.79 -1.95 9.73
CA VAL A 54 30.66 -0.96 8.67
C VAL A 54 31.33 -1.52 7.42
N LEU A 55 30.56 -1.64 6.33
CA LEU A 55 31.11 -1.99 5.02
C LEU A 55 31.86 -0.76 4.49
N ALA A 56 33.18 -0.87 4.40
CA ALA A 56 34.01 0.15 3.79
C ALA A 56 33.90 0.03 2.27
N PHE A 57 32.99 0.81 1.69
CA PHE A 57 33.00 1.06 0.24
C PHE A 57 34.07 2.12 -0.07
N GLY A 58 34.70 2.02 -1.24
CA GLY A 58 35.56 3.10 -1.75
C GLY A 58 34.74 4.33 -2.14
N GLU A 59 35.30 5.24 -2.92
CA GLU A 59 34.51 6.32 -3.52
C GLU A 59 33.45 5.73 -4.48
N TYR A 60 32.20 6.16 -4.33
CA TYR A 60 31.10 5.73 -5.18
C TYR A 60 30.24 6.93 -5.60
N ALA A 61 29.73 6.86 -6.82
CA ALA A 61 28.70 7.80 -7.30
C ALA A 61 27.33 7.31 -6.83
N THR A 62 26.53 8.23 -6.29
CA THR A 62 25.12 7.99 -5.97
C THR A 62 24.23 8.63 -7.03
N PHE A 63 23.06 8.06 -7.27
CA PHE A 63 22.01 8.68 -8.06
C PHE A 63 20.68 8.56 -7.33
N GLU A 64 19.76 9.48 -7.63
CA GLU A 64 18.38 9.40 -7.18
C GLU A 64 17.51 8.80 -8.29
N PRO A 65 16.78 7.69 -8.04
CA PRO A 65 15.91 7.10 -9.04
C PRO A 65 14.79 8.05 -9.48
N ARG A 66 14.59 8.11 -10.79
CA ARG A 66 13.55 8.91 -11.46
C ARG A 66 12.57 8.01 -12.22
N PHE A 67 11.36 8.51 -12.43
CA PHE A 67 10.26 7.70 -12.96
C PHE A 67 9.57 8.34 -14.18
N ALA A 68 9.83 7.80 -15.36
CA ALA A 68 9.23 8.29 -16.59
C ALA A 68 7.94 7.53 -16.94
N ARG A 69 6.90 8.26 -17.36
CA ARG A 69 5.65 7.65 -17.89
C ARG A 69 5.82 7.09 -19.31
N VAL A 70 6.73 7.68 -20.09
CA VAL A 70 6.99 7.31 -21.48
C VAL A 70 8.14 6.31 -21.53
N LYS A 71 7.91 5.16 -22.20
CA LYS A 71 8.92 4.09 -22.30
C LYS A 71 10.25 4.57 -22.90
N GLY A 72 10.21 5.49 -23.86
CA GLY A 72 11.40 6.01 -24.53
C GLY A 72 12.33 6.87 -23.67
N LEU A 73 11.89 7.30 -22.49
CA LEU A 73 12.71 8.06 -21.54
C LEU A 73 13.38 7.18 -20.48
N ALA A 74 13.02 5.89 -20.42
CA ALA A 74 13.60 4.98 -19.45
C ALA A 74 15.06 4.67 -19.82
N ASN A 75 15.96 4.92 -18.87
CA ASN A 75 17.37 4.61 -18.92
C ASN A 75 17.77 4.06 -17.55
N ALA A 76 17.66 2.74 -17.39
CA ALA A 76 17.89 2.10 -16.09
C ALA A 76 19.40 2.04 -15.77
N PRO A 77 19.80 2.19 -14.49
CA PRO A 77 18.94 2.25 -13.30
C PRO A 77 18.44 3.65 -12.90
N GLU A 78 18.94 4.73 -13.50
CA GLU A 78 18.68 6.10 -13.07
C GLU A 78 17.26 6.56 -13.38
N ILE A 79 16.74 6.24 -14.56
CA ILE A 79 15.38 6.55 -14.99
C ILE A 79 14.65 5.25 -15.29
N THR A 80 13.71 4.89 -14.43
CA THR A 80 12.88 3.71 -14.62
C THR A 80 11.49 4.10 -15.08
N ARG A 81 10.71 3.11 -15.54
CA ARG A 81 9.32 3.35 -15.94
C ARG A 81 8.46 3.56 -14.69
N PHE A 82 7.63 4.60 -14.71
CA PHE A 82 6.57 4.78 -13.71
C PHE A 82 5.57 3.62 -13.79
N ARG A 83 5.42 2.90 -12.68
CA ARG A 83 4.59 1.70 -12.53
C ARG A 83 3.59 1.89 -11.40
N GLU A 84 2.59 1.02 -11.36
CA GLU A 84 1.57 0.99 -10.32
C GLU A 84 2.17 0.89 -8.92
N THR A 85 3.21 0.08 -8.74
CA THR A 85 3.92 -0.06 -7.45
C THR A 85 4.54 1.24 -6.93
N ILE A 86 4.98 2.14 -7.83
CA ILE A 86 5.50 3.46 -7.45
C ILE A 86 4.35 4.36 -6.99
N LEU A 87 3.22 4.33 -7.71
CA LEU A 87 2.02 5.07 -7.33
C LEU A 87 1.44 4.57 -6.00
N GLN A 88 1.35 3.25 -5.81
CA GLN A 88 0.93 2.62 -4.55
C GLN A 88 1.82 3.09 -3.39
N SER A 89 3.14 3.15 -3.60
CA SER A 89 4.09 3.61 -2.59
C SER A 89 3.88 5.10 -2.24
N ALA A 90 3.64 5.96 -3.23
CA ALA A 90 3.35 7.37 -3.02
C ALA A 90 2.02 7.58 -2.27
N ILE A 91 0.96 6.87 -2.67
CA ILE A 91 -0.34 6.89 -1.99
C ILE A 91 -0.20 6.39 -0.55
N LYS A 92 0.46 5.26 -0.33
CA LYS A 92 0.71 4.73 1.02
C LYS A 92 1.41 5.77 1.89
N ARG A 93 2.50 6.38 1.41
CA ARG A 93 3.24 7.43 2.15
C ARG A 93 2.33 8.62 2.48
N HIS A 94 1.47 9.01 1.54
CA HIS A 94 0.52 10.09 1.74
C HIS A 94 -0.51 9.74 2.83
N LEU A 95 -1.04 8.52 2.83
CA LEU A 95 -2.08 8.05 3.77
C LEU A 95 -1.54 7.72 5.17
N VAL A 96 -0.24 7.51 5.35
CA VAL A 96 0.35 7.33 6.69
C VAL A 96 0.15 8.58 7.57
N SER A 97 0.05 9.76 6.96
CA SER A 97 -0.34 10.98 7.67
C SER A 97 -1.80 10.90 8.11
N GLU A 98 -2.04 10.93 9.43
CA GLU A 98 -3.40 10.94 10.01
C GLU A 98 -4.25 12.08 9.43
N PHE A 99 -3.66 13.25 9.24
CA PHE A 99 -4.34 14.41 8.64
C PHE A 99 -4.85 14.09 7.24
N ASN A 100 -4.01 13.51 6.38
CA ASN A 100 -4.36 13.17 5.01
C ASN A 100 -5.41 12.06 4.96
N LEU A 101 -5.25 11.03 5.79
CA LEU A 101 -6.20 9.92 5.87
C LEU A 101 -7.57 10.40 6.36
N ARG A 102 -7.60 11.27 7.38
CA ARG A 102 -8.83 11.88 7.89
C ARG A 102 -9.52 12.77 6.84
N ASN A 103 -8.75 13.53 6.07
CA ASN A 103 -9.30 14.35 4.99
C ASN A 103 -9.91 13.47 3.90
N LEU A 104 -9.23 12.37 3.53
CA LEU A 104 -9.76 11.39 2.59
C LEU A 104 -11.08 10.79 3.10
N PHE A 105 -11.10 10.34 4.36
CA PHE A 105 -12.28 9.73 5.00
C PHE A 105 -13.47 10.69 5.06
N THR A 106 -13.22 11.94 5.43
CA THR A 106 -14.24 12.99 5.37
C THR A 106 -14.82 13.12 3.95
N GLY A 107 -13.95 13.19 2.95
CA GLY A 107 -14.40 13.38 1.56
C GLY A 107 -15.10 12.17 0.95
N ILE A 108 -14.88 10.95 1.44
CA ILE A 108 -15.64 9.75 1.06
C ILE A 108 -16.84 9.47 1.98
N SER A 109 -17.09 10.34 2.96
CA SER A 109 -18.14 10.19 3.99
C SER A 109 -18.04 8.85 4.73
N PHE A 110 -16.85 8.55 5.26
CA PHE A 110 -16.58 7.37 6.08
C PHE A 110 -16.15 7.78 7.49
N ASP A 111 -16.93 7.36 8.49
CA ASP A 111 -16.79 7.72 9.90
C ASP A 111 -16.80 6.51 10.85
N ALA A 112 -16.88 5.29 10.32
CA ALA A 112 -17.00 4.08 11.13
C ALA A 112 -15.75 3.77 11.98
N VAL A 113 -14.56 4.23 11.54
CA VAL A 113 -13.30 4.04 12.26
C VAL A 113 -12.46 5.32 12.18
N PRO A 114 -11.97 5.85 13.31
CA PRO A 114 -11.06 7.00 13.31
C PRO A 114 -9.75 6.71 12.57
N ALA A 115 -9.25 7.69 11.82
CA ALA A 115 -7.97 7.57 11.10
C ALA A 115 -6.78 7.27 12.04
N ALA A 116 -6.82 7.79 13.28
CA ALA A 116 -5.80 7.55 14.31
C ALA A 116 -5.72 6.09 14.78
N GLU A 117 -6.78 5.30 14.57
CA GLU A 117 -6.83 3.89 14.97
C GLU A 117 -6.35 2.95 13.87
N LEU A 118 -6.10 3.47 12.65
CA LEU A 118 -5.74 2.66 11.49
C LEU A 118 -4.24 2.71 11.19
N GLU A 119 -3.69 1.56 10.81
CA GLU A 119 -2.39 1.47 10.15
C GLU A 119 -2.56 1.26 8.64
N VAL A 120 -1.62 1.83 7.87
CA VAL A 120 -1.59 1.73 6.40
C VAL A 120 -0.54 0.70 6.00
N LEU A 121 -1.02 -0.46 5.56
CA LEU A 121 -0.19 -1.55 5.07
C LEU A 121 -0.17 -1.51 3.54
N GLY A 122 0.95 -1.89 2.94
CA GLY A 122 1.05 -2.10 1.51
C GLY A 122 0.54 -3.47 1.11
N GLU A 123 1.11 -4.01 0.02
CA GLU A 123 0.54 -5.16 -0.68
C GLU A 123 0.32 -6.38 0.21
N LYS A 124 -0.94 -6.83 0.36
CA LYS A 124 -1.32 -8.03 1.12
C LYS A 124 -1.77 -9.14 0.17
N ALA A 125 -1.14 -10.30 0.26
CA ALA A 125 -1.62 -11.49 -0.44
C ALA A 125 -2.84 -12.09 0.25
N ILE A 126 -3.78 -12.55 -0.58
CA ILE A 126 -5.00 -13.27 -0.23
C ILE A 126 -5.14 -14.48 -1.17
N PRO A 127 -5.82 -15.56 -0.77
CA PRO A 127 -6.06 -16.74 -1.60
C PRO A 127 -6.41 -16.49 -3.07
N GLN A 128 -7.16 -15.44 -3.39
CA GLN A 128 -7.58 -15.12 -4.77
C GLN A 128 -6.90 -13.89 -5.38
N GLY A 129 -5.78 -13.40 -4.82
CA GLY A 129 -5.03 -12.29 -5.40
C GLY A 129 -4.18 -11.47 -4.42
N HIS A 130 -4.02 -10.20 -4.72
CA HIS A 130 -3.24 -9.26 -3.92
C HIS A 130 -4.00 -7.95 -3.79
N ILE A 131 -4.13 -7.46 -2.56
CA ILE A 131 -4.65 -6.13 -2.25
C ILE A 131 -3.47 -5.17 -2.29
N ASP A 132 -3.56 -4.07 -3.04
CA ASP A 132 -2.44 -3.12 -3.20
C ASP A 132 -2.08 -2.38 -1.91
N ILE A 133 -3.08 -1.84 -1.22
CA ILE A 133 -2.94 -1.16 0.08
C ILE A 133 -4.09 -1.61 0.97
N LEU A 134 -3.80 -1.92 2.24
CA LEU A 134 -4.77 -2.35 3.23
C LEU A 134 -4.74 -1.40 4.44
N LEU A 135 -5.88 -0.80 4.78
CA LEU A 135 -6.05 -0.16 6.08
C LEU A 135 -6.64 -1.16 7.06
N LYS A 136 -6.08 -1.28 8.25
CA LYS A 136 -6.64 -2.10 9.33
C LYS A 136 -6.45 -1.43 10.68
N GLN A 137 -7.16 -1.88 11.71
CA GLN A 137 -6.93 -1.39 13.07
C GLN A 137 -5.52 -1.72 13.55
N ARG A 138 -4.89 -0.73 14.20
CA ARG A 138 -3.59 -0.86 14.89
C ARG A 138 -3.67 -1.84 16.06
N VAL A 139 -4.78 -1.79 16.78
CA VAL A 139 -5.07 -2.62 17.96
C VAL A 139 -6.48 -3.17 17.79
N PRO A 140 -6.64 -4.47 17.46
CA PRO A 140 -7.96 -5.04 17.24
C PRO A 140 -8.75 -5.13 18.56
N VAL A 141 -9.95 -4.55 18.59
CA VAL A 141 -10.85 -4.62 19.76
C VAL A 141 -12.25 -5.07 19.32
N GLY A 142 -12.51 -6.38 19.41
CA GLY A 142 -13.81 -6.97 19.08
C GLY A 142 -14.09 -7.11 17.58
N SER A 143 -14.18 -5.99 16.87
CA SER A 143 -14.21 -5.96 15.39
C SER A 143 -12.83 -5.54 14.86
N ASP A 144 -12.40 -6.12 13.74
CA ASP A 144 -11.11 -5.77 13.09
C ASP A 144 -11.37 -5.27 11.66
N PRO A 145 -11.91 -4.04 11.52
CA PRO A 145 -12.27 -3.47 10.23
C PRO A 145 -11.05 -3.34 9.32
N LYS A 146 -11.20 -3.83 8.09
CA LYS A 146 -10.21 -3.88 7.03
C LYS A 146 -10.75 -3.19 5.79
N ILE A 147 -10.04 -2.17 5.30
CA ILE A 147 -10.43 -1.43 4.10
C ILE A 147 -9.40 -1.75 3.00
N PRO A 148 -9.76 -2.60 2.02
CA PRO A 148 -8.91 -2.84 0.87
C PRO A 148 -8.94 -1.64 -0.07
N ILE A 149 -7.78 -1.30 -0.59
CA ILE A 149 -7.60 -0.25 -1.58
C ILE A 149 -6.95 -0.87 -2.81
N GLU A 150 -7.57 -0.66 -3.97
CA GLU A 150 -7.03 -1.02 -5.27
C GLU A 150 -6.56 0.25 -5.99
N VAL A 151 -5.38 0.22 -6.58
CA VAL A 151 -4.76 1.35 -7.28
C VAL A 151 -4.63 1.04 -8.76
N LYS A 152 -4.95 2.02 -9.62
CA LYS A 152 -4.79 1.89 -11.07
C LYS A 152 -4.09 3.11 -11.66
N THR A 153 -2.98 2.89 -12.38
CA THR A 153 -2.26 3.98 -13.07
C THR A 153 -3.01 4.63 -14.26
N LYS A 154 -4.13 4.04 -14.65
CA LYS A 154 -4.95 4.45 -15.79
C LYS A 154 -6.40 4.59 -15.37
N LYS A 155 -7.26 4.90 -16.34
CA LYS A 155 -8.70 4.89 -16.17
C LYS A 155 -9.19 3.52 -15.68
N ALA A 156 -9.90 3.50 -14.56
CA ALA A 156 -10.48 2.28 -14.01
C ALA A 156 -11.67 1.77 -14.85
N LEU A 157 -11.73 0.46 -15.01
CA LEU A 157 -12.69 -0.28 -15.81
C LEU A 157 -13.59 -1.15 -14.90
N PRO A 158 -14.75 -1.64 -15.40
CA PRO A 158 -15.64 -2.49 -14.61
C PRO A 158 -14.97 -3.72 -13.98
N LYS A 159 -13.96 -4.28 -14.65
CA LYS A 159 -13.18 -5.42 -14.12
C LYS A 159 -12.43 -5.08 -12.82
N ASP A 160 -11.96 -3.84 -12.67
CA ASP A 160 -11.20 -3.40 -11.49
C ASP A 160 -12.14 -3.28 -10.28
N LEU A 161 -13.39 -2.86 -10.54
CA LEU A 161 -14.46 -2.85 -9.53
C LEU A 161 -14.84 -4.27 -9.10
N SER A 162 -14.95 -5.20 -10.05
CA SER A 162 -15.21 -6.62 -9.76
C SER A 162 -14.08 -7.26 -8.96
N GLN A 163 -12.82 -6.93 -9.26
CA GLN A 163 -11.65 -7.40 -8.53
C GLN A 163 -11.68 -6.92 -7.08
N LEU A 164 -11.86 -5.61 -6.85
CA LEU A 164 -11.95 -5.06 -5.49
C LEU A 164 -13.14 -5.66 -4.71
N ARG A 165 -14.29 -5.86 -5.37
CA ARG A 165 -15.44 -6.53 -4.74
C ARG A 165 -15.12 -7.97 -4.33
N ALA A 166 -14.36 -8.71 -5.13
CA ALA A 166 -13.93 -10.06 -4.76
C ALA A 166 -13.10 -10.04 -3.46
N TYR A 167 -12.21 -9.06 -3.31
CA TYR A 167 -11.41 -8.88 -2.09
C TYR A 167 -12.28 -8.52 -0.88
N MET A 168 -13.25 -7.61 -1.06
CA MET A 168 -14.20 -7.27 0.00
C MET A 168 -15.00 -8.49 0.47
N ASN A 169 -15.44 -9.36 -0.46
CA ASN A 169 -16.15 -10.59 -0.11
C ASN A 169 -15.26 -11.58 0.68
N GLU A 170 -13.97 -11.64 0.34
CA GLU A 170 -13.00 -12.49 1.02
C GLU A 170 -12.68 -12.01 2.44
N LEU A 171 -12.66 -10.69 2.66
CA LEU A 171 -12.54 -10.05 3.98
C LEU A 171 -13.82 -10.16 4.83
N ARG A 172 -14.95 -10.56 4.24
CA ARG A 172 -16.25 -10.81 4.92
C ARG A 172 -16.71 -9.61 5.76
N GLY A 173 -17.40 -9.86 6.88
CA GLY A 173 -18.01 -8.84 7.75
C GLY A 173 -17.04 -7.85 8.41
N GLU A 174 -15.75 -7.98 8.15
CA GLU A 174 -14.70 -7.06 8.59
C GLU A 174 -14.45 -5.96 7.55
N CYS A 175 -15.09 -5.98 6.38
CA CYS A 175 -14.85 -4.99 5.33
C CYS A 175 -16.02 -3.98 5.21
N PRO A 176 -15.96 -2.83 5.90
CA PRO A 176 -17.05 -1.87 5.88
C PRO A 176 -17.17 -1.17 4.52
N ILE A 177 -16.07 -0.92 3.82
CA ILE A 177 -16.01 -0.30 2.49
C ILE A 177 -14.77 -0.79 1.73
N GLY A 178 -14.76 -0.64 0.40
CA GLY A 178 -13.55 -0.71 -0.43
C GLY A 178 -13.22 0.65 -1.05
N MET A 179 -11.96 0.88 -1.41
CA MET A 179 -11.56 2.09 -2.15
C MET A 179 -10.87 1.75 -3.48
N LEU A 180 -11.31 2.38 -4.57
CA LEU A 180 -10.66 2.29 -5.87
C LEU A 180 -10.05 3.64 -6.23
N ILE A 181 -8.72 3.68 -6.32
CA ILE A 181 -7.96 4.89 -6.62
C ILE A 181 -7.43 4.82 -8.06
N ALA A 182 -7.82 5.77 -8.91
CA ALA A 182 -7.44 5.76 -10.32
C ALA A 182 -7.31 7.18 -10.88
N ASN A 183 -6.67 7.32 -12.05
CA ASN A 183 -6.54 8.64 -12.68
C ASN A 183 -7.88 9.16 -13.21
N ASP A 184 -8.77 8.24 -13.61
CA ASP A 184 -10.13 8.52 -14.04
C ASP A 184 -10.98 7.23 -13.96
N PHE A 185 -12.28 7.32 -14.18
CA PHE A 185 -13.21 6.19 -14.04
C PHE A 185 -14.14 6.06 -15.25
N HIS A 186 -14.39 4.82 -15.69
CA HIS A 186 -15.42 4.56 -16.68
C HIS A 186 -16.81 4.88 -16.11
N LYS A 187 -17.74 5.39 -16.93
CA LYS A 187 -19.09 5.79 -16.47
C LYS A 187 -19.81 4.67 -15.72
N GLN A 188 -19.69 3.43 -16.21
CA GLN A 188 -20.27 2.25 -15.56
C GLN A 188 -19.66 1.97 -14.18
N VAL A 189 -18.37 2.27 -13.96
CA VAL A 189 -17.72 2.12 -12.65
C VAL A 189 -18.33 3.11 -11.67
N ILE A 190 -18.48 4.37 -12.06
CA ILE A 190 -19.12 5.42 -11.24
C ILE A 190 -20.55 5.00 -10.85
N GLN A 191 -21.34 4.53 -11.81
CA GLN A 191 -22.72 4.10 -11.58
C GLN A 191 -22.84 2.87 -10.67
N SER A 192 -21.86 1.97 -10.69
CA SER A 192 -21.92 0.69 -9.97
C SER A 192 -21.26 0.74 -8.59
N ALA A 193 -20.33 1.68 -8.37
CA ALA A 193 -19.51 1.73 -7.15
C ALA A 193 -20.35 1.84 -5.87
N ARG A 194 -21.41 2.67 -5.89
CA ARG A 194 -22.34 2.83 -4.76
C ARG A 194 -22.98 1.51 -4.34
N ASN A 195 -23.42 0.70 -5.32
CA ASN A 195 -24.09 -0.58 -5.08
C ASN A 195 -23.16 -1.63 -4.46
N PHE A 196 -21.84 -1.46 -4.61
CA PHE A 196 -20.84 -2.36 -4.04
C PHE A 196 -20.18 -1.80 -2.79
N ASN A 197 -20.67 -0.66 -2.28
CA ASN A 197 -20.08 0.06 -1.16
C ASN A 197 -18.58 0.36 -1.38
N ILE A 198 -18.23 0.67 -2.63
CA ILE A 198 -16.89 1.05 -3.05
C ILE A 198 -16.86 2.57 -3.23
N ARG A 199 -15.87 3.21 -2.61
CA ARG A 199 -15.60 4.64 -2.77
C ARG A 199 -14.57 4.84 -3.87
N LEU A 200 -14.80 5.84 -4.72
CA LEU A 200 -13.92 6.16 -5.84
C LEU A 200 -13.10 7.40 -5.49
N VAL A 201 -11.81 7.33 -5.74
CA VAL A 201 -10.89 8.44 -5.47
C VAL A 201 -10.05 8.69 -6.71
N ARG A 202 -10.19 9.88 -7.30
CA ARG A 202 -9.32 10.31 -8.39
C ARG A 202 -7.97 10.70 -7.83
N TYR A 203 -6.88 10.21 -8.42
CA TYR A 203 -5.58 10.79 -8.18
C TYR A 203 -5.15 11.71 -9.33
N SER A 204 -4.48 12.79 -8.99
CA SER A 204 -3.75 13.62 -9.94
C SER A 204 -2.30 13.80 -9.49
N LEU A 205 -1.45 14.08 -10.47
CA LEU A 205 -0.01 14.19 -10.39
C LEU A 205 0.35 15.33 -11.35
N SER A 206 1.12 16.31 -10.88
CA SER A 206 1.30 17.58 -11.63
C SER A 206 2.37 17.53 -12.72
N GLU A 207 3.09 16.42 -12.86
CA GLU A 207 4.22 16.33 -13.80
C GLU A 207 3.74 16.20 -15.24
N ARG A 208 4.52 16.79 -16.14
CA ARG A 208 4.20 16.81 -17.57
C ARG A 208 4.61 15.52 -18.25
N VAL A 209 3.91 15.21 -19.33
CA VAL A 209 4.34 14.14 -20.24
C VAL A 209 5.70 14.51 -20.82
N GLY A 210 6.73 13.70 -20.57
CA GLY A 210 8.11 14.00 -20.98
C GLY A 210 9.07 14.17 -19.81
N GLU A 211 8.56 14.34 -18.60
CA GLU A 211 9.37 14.47 -17.39
C GLU A 211 9.65 13.10 -16.74
N ALA A 212 10.72 13.05 -15.95
CA ALA A 212 11.11 11.91 -15.13
C ALA A 212 11.36 12.40 -13.69
N PRO A 213 10.29 12.65 -12.91
CA PRO A 213 10.41 13.14 -11.54
C PRO A 213 11.04 12.09 -10.62
N THR A 214 11.59 12.56 -9.50
CA THR A 214 11.99 11.72 -8.38
C THR A 214 10.76 11.22 -7.61
N PHE A 215 10.96 10.28 -6.68
CA PHE A 215 9.85 9.83 -5.83
C PHE A 215 9.29 10.95 -4.94
N GLU A 216 10.15 11.83 -4.46
CA GLU A 216 9.75 12.93 -3.58
C GLU A 216 8.87 13.94 -4.34
N GLU A 217 9.27 14.28 -5.58
CA GLU A 217 8.48 15.15 -6.47
C GLU A 217 7.09 14.55 -6.76
N LEU A 218 7.03 13.25 -7.08
CA LEU A 218 5.77 12.52 -7.28
C LEU A 218 4.87 12.53 -6.04
N HIS A 219 5.45 12.35 -4.86
CA HIS A 219 4.69 12.34 -3.61
C HIS A 219 4.15 13.74 -3.26
N GLN A 220 4.94 14.79 -3.47
CA GLN A 220 4.53 16.17 -3.21
C GLN A 220 3.46 16.66 -4.18
N SER A 221 3.47 16.16 -5.42
CA SER A 221 2.46 16.54 -6.42
C SER A 221 1.16 15.73 -6.31
N LEU A 222 1.17 14.63 -5.57
CA LEU A 222 0.04 13.71 -5.44
C LEU A 222 -1.14 14.41 -4.77
N LYS A 223 -2.28 14.41 -5.47
CA LYS A 223 -3.57 14.82 -4.92
C LYS A 223 -4.56 13.68 -5.02
N LEU A 224 -5.36 13.50 -3.98
CA LEU A 224 -6.44 12.52 -3.91
C LEU A 224 -7.78 13.26 -3.76
N GLU A 225 -8.68 13.02 -4.70
CA GLU A 225 -9.98 13.70 -4.81
C GLU A 225 -11.11 12.66 -4.80
N PRO A 226 -11.89 12.57 -3.70
CA PRO A 226 -13.08 11.74 -3.65
C PRO A 226 -14.07 12.08 -4.75
N ILE A 227 -14.58 11.05 -5.44
CA ILE A 227 -15.66 11.19 -6.40
C ILE A 227 -16.97 10.83 -5.70
N PRO A 228 -17.99 11.71 -5.73
CA PRO A 228 -19.31 11.39 -5.20
C PRO A 228 -19.91 10.17 -5.90
N VAL A 229 -20.33 9.18 -5.11
CA VAL A 229 -20.99 7.95 -5.56
C VAL A 229 -22.24 7.68 -4.74
#